data_AF-A0A348WJ81-F1
#
_entry.id   AF-A0A348WJ81-F1
#
_cell.length_a   1.000
_cell.length_b   1.000
_cell.length_c   1.000
_cell.angle_alpha   90.00
_cell.angle_beta   90.00
_cell.angle_gamma   90.00
#
_symmetry.space_group_name_H-M   'P 1'
#
loop_
_entity.id
_entity.type
_entity.pdbx_description
1 polymer ?
#
loop_
_entity_poly.entity_id
_entity_poly.type
_entity_poly.pdbx_seq_one_letter_code
_entity_poly.pdbx_strand_id
1 'polypeptide(L)' 'TTKRGSIVTMARADRAVSPDMVFLPFAYVEAAANILTNAAIDPYGKIPEFKFSAVRVEPVSEQVAAE' A
#
# COMPACT_ATOMS: atom_id res chain seq x y z
N THR A 1 5.76 4.85 -0.77
CA THR A 1 6.08 5.11 -2.19
C THR A 1 6.47 3.83 -2.92
N THR A 2 6.03 3.66 -4.17
CA THR A 2 6.46 2.59 -5.08
C THR A 2 6.91 3.20 -6.41
N LYS A 3 7.38 2.37 -7.36
CA LYS A 3 7.66 2.81 -8.74
C LYS A 3 6.41 3.29 -9.49
N ARG A 4 5.21 2.87 -9.07
CA ARG A 4 3.95 3.16 -9.77
C ARG A 4 3.21 4.37 -9.21
N GLY A 5 3.43 4.67 -7.94
CA GLY A 5 2.75 5.76 -7.27
C GLY A 5 3.12 5.88 -5.80
N SER A 6 2.57 6.90 -5.17
CA SER A 6 2.71 7.17 -3.75
C SER A 6 1.35 7.50 -3.16
N ILE A 7 1.18 7.20 -1.87
CA ILE A 7 0.02 7.59 -1.09
C ILE A 7 0.53 8.15 0.24
N VAL A 8 -0.25 9.04 0.83
CA VAL A 8 -0.06 9.53 2.20
C VAL A 8 -1.20 8.98 3.04
N THR A 9 -0.86 8.38 4.18
CA THR A 9 -1.86 7.82 5.09
C THR A 9 -1.32 7.79 6.51
N MET A 10 -2.23 7.66 7.48
CA MET A 10 -1.87 7.50 8.88
C MET A 10 -1.30 6.10 9.12
N ALA A 11 -0.09 6.04 9.68
CA ALA A 11 0.52 4.78 10.09
C ALA A 11 0.12 4.42 11.52
N ARG A 12 -0.21 3.14 11.74
CA ARG A 12 -0.47 2.58 13.07
C ARG A 12 0.41 1.35 13.27
N ALA A 13 1.07 1.26 14.41
CA ALA A 13 1.80 0.06 14.81
C ALA A 13 0.81 -1.03 15.26
N ASP A 14 0.98 -2.24 14.77
CA ASP A 14 0.18 -3.42 15.13
C ASP A 14 1.11 -4.63 15.32
N ARG A 15 0.79 -5.48 16.31
CA ARG A 15 1.54 -6.71 16.61
C ARG A 15 1.18 -7.86 15.67
N ALA A 16 0.06 -7.77 14.96
CA ALA A 16 -0.38 -8.76 13.98
C ALA A 16 0.36 -8.63 12.63
N VAL A 17 1.08 -7.53 12.41
CA VAL A 17 1.87 -7.31 11.19
C VAL A 17 3.31 -7.74 11.47
N SER A 18 3.81 -8.67 10.65
CA SER A 18 5.19 -9.15 10.76
C SER A 18 6.20 -8.01 10.55
N PRO A 19 7.41 -8.11 11.13
CA PRO A 19 8.51 -7.21 10.80
C PRO A 19 8.73 -7.11 9.29
N ASP A 20 9.11 -5.92 8.82
CA ASP A 20 9.35 -5.60 7.40
C ASP A 20 8.14 -5.76 6.46
N MET A 21 6.93 -5.90 7.02
CA MET A 21 5.68 -5.93 6.26
C MET A 21 4.82 -4.69 6.54
N VAL A 22 4.04 -4.29 5.53
CA VAL A 22 3.03 -3.23 5.65
C VAL A 22 1.70 -3.80 5.22
N PHE A 23 0.66 -3.52 6.00
CA PHE A 23 -0.72 -3.84 5.65
C PHE A 23 -1.46 -2.57 5.26
N LEU A 24 -2.15 -2.61 4.12
CA LEU A 24 -2.97 -1.50 3.62
C LEU A 24 -4.26 -2.04 3.00
N PRO A 25 -5.45 -1.61 3.49
CA PRO A 25 -6.72 -1.97 2.88
C PRO A 25 -6.93 -1.26 1.53
N PHE A 26 -7.69 -1.88 0.62
CA PHE A 26 -8.00 -1.32 -0.71
C PHE A 26 -9.43 -0.77 -0.84
N ALA A 27 -10.22 -0.80 0.25
CA ALA A 27 -11.61 -0.36 0.27
C ALA A 27 -11.80 1.16 0.43
N TYR A 28 -10.72 1.88 0.71
CA TYR A 28 -10.72 3.33 0.94
C TYR A 28 -10.20 4.06 -0.29
N VAL A 29 -10.96 5.07 -0.74
CA VAL A 29 -10.63 5.82 -1.97
C VAL A 29 -9.47 6.78 -1.70
N GLU A 30 -9.44 7.36 -0.51
CA GLU A 30 -8.45 8.33 -0.04
C GLU A 30 -7.01 7.77 0.05
N ALA A 31 -6.87 6.46 0.28
CA ALA A 31 -5.59 5.77 0.39
C ALA A 31 -5.60 4.42 -0.34
N ALA A 32 -6.07 4.42 -1.59
CA ALA A 32 -6.29 3.19 -2.36
C ALA A 32 -4.98 2.42 -2.60
N ALA A 33 -4.88 1.23 -1.98
CA ALA A 33 -3.74 0.32 -2.16
C ALA A 33 -3.48 -0.05 -3.63
N ASN A 34 -4.54 -0.04 -4.46
CA ASN A 34 -4.45 -0.36 -5.88
C ASN A 34 -3.49 0.57 -6.67
N ILE A 35 -3.27 1.79 -6.19
CA ILE A 35 -2.29 2.74 -6.77
C ILE A 35 -0.86 2.20 -6.64
N LEU A 36 -0.61 1.40 -5.59
CA LEU A 36 0.71 0.85 -5.28
C LEU A 36 0.94 -0.54 -5.90
N THR A 37 -0.12 -1.28 -6.24
CA THR A 37 -0.03 -2.68 -6.70
C THR A 37 0.22 -2.82 -8.19
N ASN A 38 0.67 -4.00 -8.62
CA ASN A 38 0.90 -4.31 -10.03
C ASN A 38 -0.39 -4.84 -10.68
N ALA A 39 -0.72 -4.35 -11.88
CA ALA A 39 -1.83 -4.89 -12.67
C ALA A 39 -1.43 -6.13 -13.50
N ALA A 40 -0.18 -6.59 -13.37
CA ALA A 40 0.24 -7.83 -14.01
C ALA A 40 -0.61 -9.00 -13.53
N ILE A 41 -1.07 -9.76 -14.50
CA ILE A 41 -1.96 -10.90 -14.33
C ILE A 41 -1.12 -12.17 -14.42
N ASP A 42 -1.30 -13.09 -13.48
CA ASP A 42 -0.63 -14.39 -13.53
C ASP A 42 -1.00 -15.13 -14.84
N PRO A 43 -0.02 -15.66 -15.60
CA PRO A 43 -0.26 -16.25 -16.92
C PRO A 43 -1.15 -17.50 -16.90
N TYR A 44 -1.30 -18.17 -15.75
CA TYR A 44 -2.11 -19.37 -15.61
C TYR A 44 -3.44 -19.09 -14.90
N GLY A 45 -3.36 -18.49 -13.71
CA GLY A 45 -4.48 -18.23 -12.82
C GLY A 45 -5.32 -17.02 -13.20
N LYS A 46 -4.80 -16.11 -14.04
CA LYS A 46 -5.47 -14.88 -14.47
C LYS A 46 -5.91 -13.95 -13.32
N ILE A 47 -5.25 -14.04 -12.17
CA ILE A 47 -5.52 -13.20 -11.00
C ILE A 47 -4.42 -12.12 -10.93
N PRO A 48 -4.75 -10.85 -10.62
CA PRO A 48 -3.75 -9.81 -10.45
C PRO A 48 -2.95 -9.99 -9.15
N GLU A 49 -1.67 -9.59 -9.18
CA GLU A 49 -0.80 -9.62 -8.00
C GLU A 49 -1.11 -8.46 -7.02
N PHE A 50 -2.21 -8.58 -6.26
CA PHE A 50 -2.58 -7.58 -5.25
C PHE A 50 -1.90 -7.77 -3.89
N LYS A 51 -1.47 -8.99 -3.57
CA LYS A 51 -0.97 -9.35 -2.23
C LYS A 51 0.51 -9.07 -2.01
N PHE A 52 1.22 -8.61 -3.05
CA PHE A 52 2.65 -8.33 -2.96
C PHE A 52 3.00 -7.07 -3.75
N SER A 53 3.64 -6.12 -3.09
CA SER A 53 4.19 -4.92 -3.73
C SER A 53 5.33 -4.38 -2.90
N ALA A 54 6.51 -4.20 -3.50
CA ALA A 54 7.63 -3.56 -2.83
C ALA A 54 7.35 -2.06 -2.63
N VAL A 55 7.29 -1.64 -1.37
CA VAL A 55 7.02 -0.26 -0.95
C VAL A 55 8.20 0.28 -0.14
N ARG A 56 8.46 1.58 -0.27
CA ARG A 56 9.32 2.35 0.65
C ARG A 56 8.44 3.20 1.55
N VAL A 57 8.60 3.06 2.87
CA VAL A 57 7.90 3.89 3.87
C VAL A 57 8.82 5.04 4.27
N GLU A 58 8.28 6.25 4.25
CA GLU A 58 9.00 7.49 4.57
C GLU A 58 8.10 8.37 5.44
N PRO A 59 8.64 9.10 6.43
CA PRO A 59 7.87 10.08 7.17
C PRO A 59 7.45 11.23 6.25
N VAL A 60 6.23 11.72 6.43
CA VAL A 60 5.71 12.86 5.66
C VAL A 60 6.13 14.16 6.37
N SER A 61 6.69 15.11 5.62
CA SER A 61 7.16 16.39 6.15
C SER A 61 6.04 17.38 6.48
N GLU A 62 4.89 17.26 5.80
CA GLU A 62 3.70 18.09 6.04
C GLU A 62 2.54 17.22 6.51
N GLN A 63 2.08 17.50 7.72
CA GLN A 63 0.99 16.78 8.35
C GLN A 63 -0.33 17.31 7.80
N VAL A 64 -0.88 16.65 6.78
CA VAL A 64 -2.26 16.92 6.35
C VAL A 64 -3.17 16.34 7.43
N ALA A 65 -3.88 17.20 8.15
CA ALA A 65 -4.80 16.79 9.19
C ALA A 65 -5.85 15.83 8.60
N ALA A 66 -6.06 14.68 9.26
CA ALA A 66 -7.15 13.79 8.93
C ALA A 66 -8.47 14.39 9.44
N GLU A 67 -9.49 14.45 8.58
CA GLU A 67 -10.88 14.77 8.94
C GLU A 67 -11.59 13.53 9.51
#